data_AF-A0A0C9RMC9-F1
#
_entry.id   AF-A0A0C9RMC9-F1
#
_cell.length_a   1.000
_cell.length_b   1.000
_cell.length_c   1.000
_cell.angle_alpha   90.00
_cell.angle_beta   90.00
_cell.angle_gamma   90.00
#
_symmetry.space_group_name_H-M   'P 1'
#
loop_
_entity.id
_entity.type
_entity.pdbx_description
1 polymer ?
#
loop_
_entity_poly.entity_id
_entity_poly.type
_entity_poly.pdbx_seq_one_letter_code
_entity_poly.pdbx_strand_id
1 'polypeptide(L)'
;MCHFRDIVSVSRLIGESRVILATVCWEKYSSKCSIEGRMVKVGRDSDGSTLVVARAWKDNELIPCKARPTQGIAFCASGNREYNVYRYEVIYLFNDWSYELIT
;
A
#
# COMPACT_ATOMS: atom_id res chain seq x y z
N MET A 1 -12.83 -2.87 -5.25
CA MET A 1 -12.97 -4.20 -4.65
C MET A 1 -11.72 -4.97 -5.03
N CYS A 2 -10.88 -5.25 -4.05
CA CYS A 2 -9.73 -6.12 -4.19
C CYS A 2 -10.08 -7.53 -4.66
N HIS A 3 -9.20 -8.17 -5.44
CA HIS A 3 -9.32 -9.57 -5.80
C HIS A 3 -8.54 -10.44 -4.80
N PHE A 4 -8.88 -11.73 -4.65
CA PHE A 4 -8.18 -12.65 -3.73
C PHE A 4 -6.67 -12.74 -3.95
N ARG A 5 -6.18 -12.41 -5.15
CA ARG A 5 -4.74 -12.39 -5.50
C ARG A 5 -4.00 -11.17 -4.94
N ASP A 6 -4.72 -10.20 -4.41
CA ASP A 6 -4.19 -8.92 -3.96
C ASP A 6 -4.09 -8.82 -2.44
N ILE A 7 -4.54 -9.85 -1.71
CA ILE A 7 -4.47 -9.94 -0.25
C ILE A 7 -3.16 -10.61 0.15
N VAL A 8 -2.42 -9.96 1.06
CA VAL A 8 -1.20 -10.49 1.65
C VAL A 8 -1.31 -10.42 3.17
N SER A 9 -0.96 -11.50 3.86
CA SER A 9 -0.89 -11.51 5.32
C SER A 9 0.55 -11.65 5.79
N VAL A 10 0.98 -10.74 6.66
CA VAL A 10 2.24 -10.85 7.40
C VAL A 10 1.95 -11.67 8.65
N SER A 11 2.76 -12.68 8.91
CA SER A 11 2.57 -13.57 10.06
C SER A 11 3.89 -13.93 10.73
N ARG A 12 3.83 -14.32 12.01
CA ARG A 12 4.96 -14.85 12.78
C ARG A 12 4.59 -16.24 13.28
N LEU A 13 5.56 -17.17 13.23
CA LEU A 13 5.45 -18.47 13.88
C LEU A 13 5.79 -18.32 15.37
N ILE A 14 4.91 -18.82 16.24
CA ILE A 14 5.10 -18.91 17.68
C ILE A 14 4.87 -20.37 18.06
N GLY A 15 5.97 -21.09 18.30
CA GLY A 15 5.95 -22.57 18.34
C GLY A 15 5.48 -23.14 17.00
N GLU A 16 4.49 -24.03 17.05
CA GLU A 16 3.84 -24.61 15.86
C GLU A 16 2.69 -23.75 15.32
N SER A 17 2.32 -22.67 16.02
CA SER A 17 1.18 -21.81 15.65
C SER A 17 1.62 -20.63 14.77
N ARG A 18 0.84 -20.33 13.73
CA ARG A 18 1.01 -19.13 12.89
C ARG A 18 0.07 -18.02 13.36
N VAL A 19 0.63 -16.90 13.80
CA VAL A 19 -0.12 -15.70 14.21
C VAL A 19 -0.07 -14.66 13.09
N ILE A 20 -1.24 -14.24 12.60
CA ILE A 20 -1.33 -13.17 11.60
C ILE A 20 -1.13 -11.82 12.30
N LEU A 21 -0.10 -11.10 11.89
CA LEU A 21 0.27 -9.79 12.44
C LEU A 21 -0.44 -8.65 11.69
N ALA A 22 -0.59 -8.80 10.38
CA ALA A 22 -1.29 -7.83 9.54
C ALA A 22 -1.86 -8.52 8.31
N THR A 23 -2.99 -8.02 7.83
CA THR A 23 -3.51 -8.33 6.50
C THR A 23 -3.58 -7.03 5.72
N VAL A 24 -2.99 -7.05 4.53
CA VAL A 24 -2.94 -5.91 3.62
C VAL A 24 -3.52 -6.30 2.27
N CYS A 25 -3.98 -5.31 1.52
CA CYS A 25 -4.60 -5.54 0.23
C CYS A 25 -4.26 -4.44 -0.78
N TRP A 26 -3.99 -4.83 -2.03
CA TRP A 26 -3.80 -3.89 -3.12
C TRP A 26 -5.13 -3.50 -3.74
N GLU A 27 -5.39 -2.20 -3.84
CA GLU A 27 -6.56 -1.68 -4.54
C GLU A 27 -6.16 -0.56 -5.51
N LYS A 28 -6.88 -0.51 -6.65
CA LYS A 28 -6.74 0.60 -7.61
C LYS A 28 -7.03 1.92 -6.91
N TYR A 29 -6.11 2.86 -7.06
CA TYR A 29 -6.28 4.18 -6.51
C TYR A 29 -7.47 4.89 -7.18
N SER A 30 -8.29 5.55 -6.36
CA SER A 30 -9.40 6.40 -6.79
C SER A 30 -9.49 7.59 -5.85
N SER A 31 -9.70 8.80 -6.38
CA SER A 31 -9.89 10.00 -5.56
C SER A 31 -11.13 9.93 -4.65
N LYS A 32 -12.06 9.02 -4.94
CA LYS A 32 -13.24 8.71 -4.09
C LYS A 32 -12.91 7.75 -2.95
N CYS A 33 -11.80 7.02 -3.06
CA CYS A 33 -11.26 6.26 -1.94
C CYS A 33 -10.61 7.29 -1.01
N SER A 34 -11.45 7.92 -0.18
CA SER A 34 -10.95 8.48 1.08
C SER A 34 -10.24 7.37 1.83
N ILE A 35 -9.46 7.72 2.85
CA ILE A 35 -8.78 6.81 3.79
C ILE A 35 -7.24 6.92 3.65
N GLU A 36 -6.69 8.06 4.07
CA GLU A 36 -5.31 8.09 4.58
C GLU A 36 -5.13 7.16 5.80
N GLY A 37 -6.22 6.78 6.47
CA GLY A 37 -6.18 6.01 7.72
C GLY A 37 -5.69 4.57 7.57
N ARG A 38 -5.86 3.95 6.39
CA ARG A 38 -5.49 2.55 6.14
C ARG A 38 -4.39 2.40 5.10
N MET A 39 -4.01 3.45 4.38
CA MET A 39 -2.87 3.38 3.46
C MET A 39 -1.58 3.20 4.24
N VAL A 40 -0.71 2.31 3.77
CA VAL A 40 0.62 2.12 4.38
C VAL A 40 1.52 3.30 4.00
N LYS A 41 1.83 4.15 4.98
CA LYS A 41 2.69 5.32 4.82
C LYS A 41 4.15 4.90 4.75
N VAL A 42 4.90 5.49 3.81
CA VAL A 42 6.35 5.25 3.64
C VAL A 42 7.21 6.46 4.01
N GLY A 43 6.61 7.63 4.15
CA GLY A 43 7.33 8.84 4.49
C GLY A 43 6.53 10.11 4.17
N ARG A 44 7.27 11.21 4.09
CA ARG A 44 6.75 12.52 3.67
C ARG A 44 7.63 13.10 2.58
N ASP A 45 7.01 13.82 1.66
CA ASP A 45 7.69 14.64 0.67
C ASP A 45 8.26 15.90 1.33
N SER A 46 9.11 16.63 0.61
CA SER A 46 9.76 17.88 1.06
C SER A 46 8.77 18.97 1.50
N ASP A 47 7.55 18.96 0.95
CA ASP A 47 6.47 19.87 1.31
C ASP A 47 5.56 19.34 2.44
N GLY A 48 5.94 18.22 3.06
CA GLY A 48 5.21 17.59 4.16
C GLY A 48 4.09 16.64 3.73
N SER A 49 3.81 16.51 2.43
CA SER A 49 2.76 15.60 1.94
C SER A 49 3.08 14.15 2.23
N THR A 50 2.07 13.39 2.66
CA THR A 50 2.22 11.96 2.94
C THR A 50 2.51 11.18 1.66
N LEU A 51 3.52 10.31 1.71
CA LEU A 51 3.80 9.31 0.70
C LEU A 51 3.36 7.93 1.18
N VAL A 52 2.79 7.13 0.28
CA VAL A 52 2.27 5.78 0.57
C VAL A 52 2.90 4.74 -0.36
N VAL A 53 2.85 3.47 0.05
CA VAL A 53 3.28 2.34 -0.79
C VAL A 53 2.31 2.19 -1.96
N ALA A 54 2.86 2.14 -3.17
CA ALA A 54 2.10 1.89 -4.39
C ALA A 54 2.79 0.85 -5.29
N ARG A 55 2.08 0.39 -6.31
CA ARG A 55 2.62 -0.37 -7.44
C ARG A 55 1.90 -0.01 -8.73
N ALA A 56 2.55 -0.16 -9.86
CA ALA A 56 1.95 0.12 -11.16
C ALA A 56 2.50 -0.78 -12.26
N TRP A 57 1.73 -0.92 -13.33
CA TRP A 57 2.18 -1.62 -14.53
C TRP A 57 3.03 -0.69 -15.40
N LYS A 58 4.23 -1.14 -15.75
CA LYS A 58 5.13 -0.50 -16.72
C LYS A 58 5.76 -1.59 -17.59
N ASP A 59 5.66 -1.47 -18.90
CA ASP A 59 6.26 -2.42 -19.86
C ASP A 59 5.90 -3.90 -19.57
N ASN A 60 4.64 -4.16 -19.22
CA ASN A 60 4.13 -5.48 -18.79
C ASN A 60 4.81 -6.07 -17.52
N GLU A 61 5.47 -5.23 -16.74
CA GLU A 61 5.99 -5.56 -15.42
C GLU A 61 5.22 -4.78 -14.34
N LEU A 62 4.91 -5.45 -13.24
CA LEU A 62 4.30 -4.84 -12.07
C LEU A 62 5.42 -4.37 -11.12
N ILE A 63 5.64 -3.07 -11.07
CA ILE A 63 6.77 -2.48 -10.33
C ILE A 63 6.30 -1.71 -9.08
N PRO A 64 7.10 -1.70 -8.00
CA PRO A 64 6.83 -0.91 -6.81
C PRO A 64 7.04 0.58 -7.06
N CYS A 65 6.26 1.41 -6.36
CA CYS A 65 6.28 2.86 -6.46
C CYS A 65 6.02 3.51 -5.10
N LYS A 66 6.39 4.78 -4.96
CA LYS A 66 5.82 5.67 -3.92
C LYS A 66 4.68 6.46 -4.54
N ALA A 67 3.59 6.69 -3.82
CA ALA A 67 2.51 7.55 -4.31
C ALA A 67 2.24 8.72 -3.39
N ARG A 68 1.78 9.83 -3.98
CA ARG A 68 1.28 11.01 -3.30
C ARG A 68 -0.22 11.12 -3.56
N PRO A 69 -1.07 10.57 -2.67
CA PRO A 69 -2.51 10.53 -2.88
C PRO A 69 -3.13 11.92 -3.05
N THR A 70 -2.61 12.94 -2.37
CA THR A 70 -3.11 14.32 -2.47
C THR A 70 -3.01 14.92 -3.87
N GLN A 71 -2.10 14.39 -4.71
CA GLN A 71 -1.96 14.79 -6.12
C GLN A 71 -2.48 13.73 -7.10
N GLY A 72 -2.85 12.53 -6.61
CA GLY A 72 -3.24 11.42 -7.47
C GLY A 72 -2.11 10.91 -8.38
N ILE A 73 -0.85 10.98 -7.92
CA ILE A 73 0.34 10.58 -8.69
C ILE A 73 1.13 9.50 -7.95
N ALA A 74 1.59 8.48 -8.67
CA ALA A 74 2.64 7.57 -8.25
C ALA A 74 3.95 7.87 -8.99
N PHE A 75 5.06 7.69 -8.28
CA PHE A 75 6.42 7.86 -8.77
C PHE A 75 7.09 6.48 -8.75
N CYS A 76 7.32 5.93 -9.93
CA CYS A 76 7.84 4.57 -10.11
C CYS A 76 9.27 4.62 -10.67
N ALA A 77 10.20 3.93 -10.01
CA ALA A 77 11.59 3.86 -10.47
C ALA A 77 11.80 2.65 -11.38
N SER A 78 12.36 2.86 -12.57
CA SER A 78 12.68 1.81 -13.54
C SER A 78 13.81 2.28 -14.46
N GLY A 79 14.80 1.42 -14.74
CA GLY A 79 15.88 1.75 -15.68
C GLY A 79 16.64 3.03 -15.35
N ASN A 80 16.99 3.26 -14.07
CA ASN A 80 17.68 4.46 -13.57
C ASN A 80 16.91 5.79 -13.77
N ARG A 81 15.59 5.72 -13.95
CA ARG A 81 14.71 6.90 -14.08
C ARG A 81 13.49 6.77 -13.19
N GLU A 82 12.92 7.90 -12.82
CA GLU A 82 11.63 7.98 -12.12
C GLU A 82 10.54 8.44 -13.11
N TYR A 83 9.38 7.80 -13.05
CA TYR A 83 8.25 8.08 -13.94
C TYR A 83 7.00 8.40 -13.13
N ASN A 84 6.26 9.40 -13.60
CA ASN A 84 4.94 9.72 -13.06
C ASN A 84 3.88 8.79 -13.67
N VAL A 85 3.10 8.16 -12.81
CA VAL A 85 2.05 7.21 -13.18
C VAL A 85 0.74 7.59 -12.51
N TYR A 86 -0.34 7.66 -13.29
CA TYR A 86 -1.67 8.05 -12.82
C TYR A 86 -2.63 6.87 -12.65
N ARG A 87 -2.22 5.68 -13.13
CA ARG A 87 -2.94 4.40 -12.94
C ARG A 87 -2.07 3.48 -12.12
N TYR A 88 -2.38 3.39 -10.83
CA TYR A 88 -1.61 2.62 -9.88
C TYR A 88 -2.52 2.02 -8.81
N GLU A 89 -1.96 1.11 -8.05
CA GLU A 89 -2.61 0.49 -6.90
C GLU A 89 -1.88 0.93 -5.63
N VAL A 90 -2.63 1.15 -4.56
CA VAL A 90 -2.12 1.46 -3.23
C VAL A 90 -2.35 0.24 -2.33
N ILE A 91 -1.44 0.01 -1.39
CA ILE A 91 -1.62 -1.03 -0.39
C ILE A 91 -2.37 -0.47 0.84
N TYR A 92 -3.41 -1.17 1.25
CA TYR A 92 -4.27 -0.80 2.39
C TYR A 92 -4.20 -1.86 3.48
N LEU A 93 -4.24 -1.45 4.73
CA LEU A 93 -4.46 -2.31 5.88
C LEU A 93 -5.93 -2.77 5.88
N PHE A 94 -6.15 -4.09 5.88
CA PHE A 94 -7.47 -4.70 5.86
C PHE A 94 -8.08 -4.86 7.26
N ASN A 95 -7.23 -4.93 8.29
CA ASN A 95 -7.68 -5.17 9.65
C ASN A 95 -7.82 -3.87 10.45
N ASP A 96 -8.98 -3.68 11.07
CA ASP A 96 -9.30 -2.63 12.05
C ASP A 96 -9.20 -3.21 13.47
N TRP A 97 -8.17 -4.02 13.77
CA TRP A 97 -7.99 -4.52 15.13
C TRP A 97 -7.60 -3.32 16.00
N SER A 98 -8.61 -2.66 16.56
CA SER A 98 -8.53 -2.12 17.91
C SER A 98 -7.75 -3.15 18.72
N TYR A 99 -6.62 -2.75 19.27
CA TYR A 99 -6.00 -3.50 20.33
C TYR A 99 -7.00 -3.54 21.49
N GLU A 100 -7.94 -4.50 21.50
CA GLU A 100 -8.52 -4.94 22.74
C GLU A 100 -7.38 -5.60 23.50
N LEU A 101 -6.83 -4.78 24.40
CA LEU A 101 -6.02 -5.19 25.54
C LEU A 101 -6.65 -6.43 26.16
N ILE A 102 -6.10 -7.61 25.86
CA ILE A 102 -6.21 -8.74 26.78
C ILE A 102 -5.02 -8.58 27.72
N THR A 103 -5.22 -7.76 28.75
CA THR A 103 -4.48 -7.82 30.02
C THR A 103 -5.10 -8.88 30.90
#